data_AF-A0A1H8G7V8-F1
#
_entry.id   AF-A0A1H8G7V8-F1
#
_cell.length_a   1.000
_cell.length_b   1.000
_cell.length_c   1.000
_cell.angle_alpha   90.00
_cell.angle_beta   90.00
_cell.angle_gamma   90.00
#
_symmetry.space_group_name_H-M   'P 1'
#
loop_
_entity.id
_entity.type
_entity.pdbx_description
1 polymer ?
#
loop_
_entity_poly.entity_id
_entity_poly.type
_entity_poly.pdbx_seq_one_letter_code
_entity_poly.pdbx_strand_id
1 'polypeptide(L)' 'MSEPVTKRIYITDLNVNLTFLGEIKALENKDGNITALLNNVTVYEYSSSNYLYAQSEISLSGPASRFHIEDAV' A
#
# COMPACT_ATOMS: atom_id res chain seq x y z
N MET A 1 -15.15 -16.99 17.13
CA MET A 1 -14.81 -16.76 15.71
C MET A 1 -13.88 -15.57 15.71
N SER A 2 -12.60 -15.77 15.42
CA SER A 2 -11.65 -14.65 15.33
C SER A 2 -11.89 -13.98 13.98
N GLU A 3 -12.35 -12.73 14.00
CA GLU A 3 -12.38 -11.92 12.78
C GLU A 3 -10.97 -11.93 12.17
N PRO A 4 -10.82 -12.16 10.86
CA PRO A 4 -9.54 -11.89 10.22
C PRO A 4 -9.27 -10.40 10.45
N VAL A 5 -8.24 -10.10 11.22
CA VAL A 5 -7.79 -8.72 11.44
C VAL A 5 -7.23 -8.26 10.10
N THR A 6 -8.09 -7.71 9.25
CA THR A 6 -7.70 -7.16 7.96
C THR A 6 -6.94 -5.86 8.24
N LYS A 7 -5.63 -5.98 8.35
CA LYS A 7 -4.75 -4.86 8.65
C LYS A 7 -4.74 -3.89 7.46
N ARG A 8 -5.14 -2.64 7.68
CA ARG A 8 -5.01 -1.57 6.69
C ARG A 8 -3.66 -0.89 6.82
N ILE A 9 -3.07 -0.54 5.68
CA ILE A 9 -1.79 0.17 5.62
C ILE A 9 -1.82 1.27 4.58
N TYR A 10 -0.97 2.26 4.81
CA TYR A 10 -0.53 3.21 3.81
C TYR A 10 0.78 2.70 3.21
N ILE A 11 0.83 2.61 1.88
CA ILE A 11 2.09 2.44 1.14
C ILE A 11 2.30 3.68 0.31
N THR A 12 3.35 4.44 0.59
CA THR A 12 3.76 5.58 -0.23
C THR A 12 4.88 5.16 -1.16
N ASP A 13 4.67 5.33 -2.46
CA ASP A 13 5.68 5.15 -3.49
C ASP A 13 6.35 6.50 -3.80
N LEU A 14 7.59 6.64 -3.32
CA LEU A 14 8.35 7.90 -3.40
C LEU A 14 8.76 8.25 -4.83
N ASN A 15 8.78 7.30 -5.77
CA ASN A 15 9.17 7.57 -7.15
C ASN A 15 8.05 8.22 -7.96
N VAL A 16 6.79 7.89 -7.64
CA VAL A 16 5.61 8.43 -8.35
C VAL A 16 4.81 9.40 -7.50
N ASN A 17 5.24 9.64 -6.25
CA ASN A 17 4.60 10.57 -5.32
C ASN A 17 3.13 10.21 -5.04
N LEU A 18 2.85 8.91 -4.88
CA LEU A 18 1.50 8.37 -4.62
C LEU A 18 1.45 7.61 -3.31
N THR A 19 0.33 7.73 -2.60
CA THR A 19 0.02 6.96 -1.38
C THR A 19 -1.17 6.05 -1.62
N PHE A 20 -0.99 4.76 -1.34
CA PHE A 20 -1.98 3.70 -1.49
C PHE A 20 -2.45 3.29 -0.09
N LEU A 21 -3.69 3.62 0.25
CA LEU A 21 -4.36 3.12 1.45
C LEU A 21 -5.14 1.88 1.08
N GLY A 22 -4.86 0.75 1.71
CA GLY A 22 -5.61 -0.48 1.44
C GLY A 22 -5.43 -1.53 2.51
N GLU A 23 -6.17 -2.62 2.34
CA GLU A 23 -6.16 -3.79 3.19
C GLU A 23 -5.05 -4.76 2.74
N ILE A 24 -4.13 -5.15 3.63
CA ILE A 24 -3.06 -6.11 3.26
C ILE A 24 -3.69 -7.45 2.94
N LYS A 25 -3.49 -7.91 1.70
CA LYS A 25 -3.78 -9.28 1.27
C LYS A 25 -2.53 -10.14 1.32
N ALA A 26 -1.38 -9.61 0.87
CA ALA A 26 -0.07 -10.25 0.98
C ALA A 26 1.04 -9.20 1.03
N LEU A 27 2.12 -9.50 1.76
CA LEU A 27 3.33 -8.68 1.80
C LEU A 27 4.53 -9.60 1.84
N GLU A 28 5.35 -9.56 0.80
CA GLU A 28 6.57 -10.36 0.68
C GLU A 28 7.78 -9.44 0.54
N ASN A 29 8.87 -9.80 1.20
CA ASN A 29 10.16 -9.14 1.03
C ASN A 29 11.20 -10.19 0.63
N LYS A 30 11.75 -10.05 -0.58
CA LYS A 30 12.71 -11.01 -1.14
C LYS A 30 13.78 -10.26 -1.90
N ASP A 31 15.05 -10.58 -1.60
CA ASP A 31 16.23 -9.99 -2.26
C ASP A 31 16.21 -8.44 -2.25
N GLY A 32 15.72 -7.83 -1.16
CA GLY A 32 15.61 -6.37 -1.00
C GLY A 32 14.47 -5.73 -1.79
N ASN A 33 13.64 -6.51 -2.46
CA ASN A 33 12.41 -6.05 -3.12
C ASN A 33 11.19 -6.41 -2.27
N ILE A 34 10.27 -5.46 -2.17
CA ILE A 34 8.96 -5.65 -1.57
C ILE A 34 7.96 -5.92 -2.69
N THR A 35 7.08 -6.90 -2.46
CA THR A 35 5.86 -7.11 -3.22
C THR A 35 4.69 -7.05 -2.25
N ALA A 36 3.81 -6.05 -2.42
CA ALA A 36 2.63 -5.85 -1.60
C ALA A 36 1.38 -5.98 -2.47
N LEU A 37 0.45 -6.82 -2.02
CA LEU A 37 -0.87 -6.99 -2.61
C LEU A 37 -1.90 -6.40 -1.64
N LEU A 38 -2.61 -5.37 -2.08
CA LEU A 38 -3.63 -4.68 -1.29
C LEU A 38 -5.01 -4.83 -1.92
N ASN A 39 -6.03 -4.93 -1.07
CA ASN A 39 -7.45 -4.87 -1.44
C ASN A 39 -8.08 -3.54 -1.01
N ASN A 40 -9.23 -3.21 -1.60
CA ASN A 40 -10.05 -2.05 -1.24
C ASN A 40 -9.21 -0.76 -1.19
N VAL A 41 -8.45 -0.53 -2.27
CA VAL A 41 -7.37 0.45 -2.30
C VAL A 41 -7.91 1.82 -2.70
N THR A 42 -7.54 2.83 -1.94
CA THR A 42 -7.71 4.24 -2.29
C THR A 42 -6.36 4.87 -2.53
N VAL A 43 -6.22 5.59 -3.64
CA VAL A 43 -4.96 6.21 -4.06
C VAL A 43 -5.06 7.72 -3.90
N TYR A 44 -4.04 8.28 -3.25
CA TYR A 44 -3.89 9.71 -2.99
C TYR A 44 -2.58 10.21 -3.59
N GLU A 45 -2.53 11.49 -3.93
CA GLU A 45 -1.27 12.18 -4.17
C GLU A 45 -0.55 12.43 -2.84
N TYR A 46 0.71 12.00 -2.71
CA TYR A 46 1.45 12.07 -1.44
C TYR A 46 1.67 13.52 -0.95
N SER A 47 1.94 14.45 -1.87
CA SER A 47 2.24 15.85 -1.52
C SER A 47 1.05 16.65 -0.99
N SER A 48 -0.16 16.32 -1.43
CA SER A 48 -1.37 17.10 -1.15
C SER A 48 -2.46 16.31 -0.44
N SER A 49 -2.28 15.00 -0.27
CA SER A 49 -3.29 14.06 0.21
C SER A 49 -4.60 14.12 -0.59
N ASN A 50 -4.55 14.60 -1.84
CA ASN A 50 -5.70 14.67 -2.71
C ASN A 50 -6.09 13.26 -3.17
N TYR A 51 -7.38 12.96 -3.04
CA TYR A 51 -7.94 11.74 -3.62
C TYR A 51 -7.76 11.75 -5.14
N LEU A 52 -7.28 10.64 -5.69
CA LEU A 52 -7.15 10.46 -7.14
C LEU A 52 -8.20 9.47 -7.66
N TYR A 53 -8.16 8.23 -7.16
CA TYR A 53 -9.06 7.15 -7.57
C TYR A 53 -9.07 6.02 -6.53
N ALA A 54 -9.99 5.08 -6.69
CA ALA A 54 -10.05 3.85 -5.90
C ALA A 54 -10.13 2.62 -6.82
N GLN A 55 -9.59 1.49 -6.36
CA GLN A 55 -9.63 0.23 -7.08
C GLN A 55 -9.72 -0.97 -6.13
N SER A 56 -10.30 -2.06 -6.60
CA SER A 56 -10.58 -3.23 -5.75
C SER A 56 -9.31 -3.95 -5.28
N GLU A 57 -8.26 -3.98 -6.10
CA GLU A 57 -7.00 -4.67 -5.79
C GLU A 57 -5.83 -3.96 -6.49
N ILE A 58 -4.66 -3.90 -5.85
CA ILE A 58 -3.40 -3.45 -6.48
C ILE A 58 -2.23 -4.33 -6.05
N SER A 59 -1.30 -4.55 -6.96
CA SER A 59 0.01 -5.13 -6.68
C SER A 59 1.08 -4.07 -6.85
N LEU A 60 1.84 -3.81 -5.79
CA LEU A 60 3.00 -2.91 -5.79
C LEU A 60 4.26 -3.76 -5.65
N SER A 61 5.21 -3.60 -6.55
CA SER A 61 6.47 -4.34 -6.52
C SER A 61 7.66 -3.44 -6.83
N GLY A 62 8.74 -3.58 -6.08
CA GLY A 62 9.97 -2.80 -6.30
C GLY A 62 10.91 -2.81 -5.10
N PRO A 63 12.02 -2.05 -5.17
CA PRO A 63 13.00 -1.98 -4.08
C PRO A 63 12.37 -1.50 -2.78
N ALA A 64 12.76 -2.09 -1.65
CA ALA A 64 12.23 -1.70 -0.34
C ALA A 64 12.45 -0.20 -0.03
N SER A 65 13.55 0.38 -0.51
CA SER A 65 13.86 1.81 -0.36
C SER A 65 12.91 2.75 -1.10
N ARG A 66 12.12 2.25 -2.05
CA ARG A 66 11.14 3.03 -2.82
C ARG A 66 9.84 3.25 -2.03
N PHE A 67 9.51 2.33 -1.15
CA PHE A 67 8.23 2.30 -0.46
C PHE A 67 8.37 2.71 0.99
N HIS A 68 7.57 3.68 1.42
CA HIS A 68 7.34 3.97 2.82
C HIS A 68 6.04 3.31 3.25
N ILE A 69 6.07 2.44 4.26
CA ILE A 69 4.91 1.63 4.69
C ILE A 69 4.56 1.99 6.14
N GLU A 70 3.31 2.35 6.37
CA GLU A 70 2.79 2.75 7.68
C GLU A 70 1.45 2.06 7.97
N ASP A 71 1.20 1.79 9.25
CA ASP A 71 -0.08 1.23 9.69
C ASP A 71 -1.17 2.29 9.66
N ALA A 72 -2.33 1.95 9.08
CA ALA A 72 -3.48 2.83 9.12
C ALA A 72 -4.24 2.63 10.45
N VAL A 73 -4.29 3.69 11.27
CA VAL A 73 -5.00 3.75 12.55
C VAL A 73 -6.51 3.82 12.33
#